data_AF-A0A924XE93-F1
#
_entry.id   AF-A0A924XE93-F1
#
_cell.length_a   1.000
_cell.length_b   1.000
_cell.length_c   1.000
_cell.angle_alpha   90.00
_cell.angle_beta   90.00
_cell.angle_gamma   90.00
#
_symmetry.space_group_name_H-M   'P 1'
#
loop_
_entity.id
_entity.type
_entity.pdbx_description
1 polymer ?
#
loop_
_entity_poly.entity_id
_entity_poly.type
_entity_poly.pdbx_seq_one_letter_code
_entity_poly.pdbx_strand_id
1 'polypeptide(L)'
;AAIFLASTAFQFTSALTESADKRSWITLPSSIWIGRTYLPPGQQKVQLHFLDAGGNEVQRDELAVDVKPGKATFVTYRTYQ
;
A
#
# COMPACT_ATOMS: atom_id res chain seq x y z
N ALA A 1 -26.29 -30.53 20.96
CA ALA A 1 -25.35 -31.38 20.19
C ALA A 1 -25.06 -30.83 18.79
N ALA A 2 -26.08 -30.59 17.93
CA ALA A 2 -25.88 -30.18 16.54
C ALA A 2 -25.14 -28.83 16.35
N ILE A 3 -25.44 -27.82 17.17
CA ILE A 3 -24.79 -26.49 17.08
C ILE A 3 -23.28 -26.57 17.42
N PHE A 4 -22.90 -27.40 18.40
CA PHE A 4 -21.50 -27.61 18.78
C PHE A 4 -20.69 -28.31 17.68
N LEU A 5 -21.31 -29.25 16.96
CA LEU A 5 -20.66 -29.91 15.82
C LEU A 5 -20.47 -28.93 14.66
N ALA A 6 -21.47 -28.10 14.38
CA ALA A 6 -21.39 -27.08 13.35
C ALA A 6 -20.30 -26.03 13.65
N SER A 7 -20.21 -25.54 14.89
CA SER A 7 -19.17 -24.58 15.28
C SER A 7 -17.76 -25.17 15.23
N THR A 8 -17.62 -26.44 15.60
CA THR A 8 -16.33 -27.16 15.55
C THR A 8 -15.88 -27.34 14.10
N ALA A 9 -16.78 -27.76 13.21
CA ALA A 9 -16.49 -27.89 11.78
C ALA A 9 -16.02 -26.55 11.17
N PHE A 10 -16.66 -25.43 11.55
CA PHE A 10 -16.31 -24.11 11.05
C PHE A 10 -14.90 -23.64 11.47
N GLN A 11 -14.47 -23.99 12.69
CA GLN A 11 -13.12 -23.70 13.17
C GLN A 11 -12.06 -24.48 12.40
N PHE A 12 -12.31 -25.78 12.16
CA PHE A 12 -11.41 -26.61 11.35
C PHE A 12 -11.29 -26.08 9.92
N THR A 13 -12.41 -25.71 9.28
CA THR A 13 -12.36 -25.13 7.94
C THR A 13 -11.61 -23.80 7.94
N SER A 14 -11.82 -22.94 8.94
CA SER A 14 -11.12 -21.66 9.05
C SER A 14 -9.60 -21.86 9.17
N ALA A 15 -9.16 -22.79 10.01
CA ALA A 15 -7.76 -23.13 10.20
C ALA A 15 -7.10 -23.75 8.95
N LEU A 16 -7.86 -24.52 8.16
CA LEU A 16 -7.38 -25.10 6.90
C LEU A 16 -7.30 -24.05 5.77
N THR A 17 -8.17 -23.04 5.81
CA THR A 17 -8.17 -21.95 4.82
C THR A 17 -7.26 -20.79 5.20
N GLU A 18 -6.80 -20.74 6.46
CA GLU A 18 -5.89 -19.71 6.92
C GLU A 18 -4.51 -19.91 6.28
N SER A 19 -4.19 -19.05 5.31
CA SER A 19 -2.84 -18.95 4.78
C SER A 19 -2.10 -17.86 5.54
N ALA A 20 -1.23 -18.26 6.47
CA ALA A 20 -0.28 -17.34 7.09
C ALA A 20 0.60 -16.69 6.01
N ASP A 21 0.95 -15.41 6.19
CA ASP A 21 1.84 -14.72 5.27
C ASP A 21 3.22 -15.36 5.30
N LYS A 22 3.59 -16.04 4.21
CA LYS A 22 4.90 -16.70 4.05
C LYS A 22 5.99 -15.76 3.54
N ARG A 23 5.67 -14.48 3.30
CA ARG A 23 6.67 -13.52 2.82
C ARG A 23 7.70 -13.26 3.91
N SER A 24 8.97 -13.30 3.51
CA SER A 24 10.05 -12.94 4.44
C SER A 24 9.91 -11.48 4.84
N TRP A 25 9.93 -11.24 6.15
CA TRP A 25 9.87 -9.89 6.71
C TRP A 25 11.07 -9.02 6.30
N ILE A 26 12.16 -9.63 5.81
CA ILE A 26 13.31 -8.90 5.26
C ILE A 26 12.97 -8.06 4.02
N THR A 27 11.86 -8.39 3.34
CA THR A 27 11.42 -7.68 2.13
C THR A 27 10.42 -6.56 2.43
N LEU A 28 10.02 -6.40 3.69
CA LEU A 28 9.16 -5.28 4.10
C LEU A 28 9.98 -3.98 4.03
N PRO A 29 9.41 -2.92 3.42
CA PRO A 29 10.07 -1.64 3.40
C PRO A 29 10.28 -1.14 4.83
N SER A 30 11.45 -0.56 5.11
CA SER A 30 11.79 0.01 6.42
C SER A 30 10.84 1.13 6.85
N SER A 31 10.21 1.81 5.88
CA SER A 31 9.24 2.88 6.12
C SER A 31 8.25 2.99 4.96
N ILE A 32 7.02 3.42 5.27
CA ILE A 32 5.97 3.70 4.29
C ILE A 32 5.42 5.10 4.58
N TRP A 33 5.48 5.97 3.58
CA TRP A 33 4.94 7.33 3.65
C TRP A 33 3.70 7.42 2.77
N ILE A 34 2.59 7.93 3.33
CA ILE A 34 1.32 8.06 2.61
C ILE A 34 0.86 9.51 2.70
N GLY A 35 0.69 10.14 1.54
CA GLY A 35 0.06 11.45 1.39
C GLY A 35 -1.23 11.33 0.59
N ARG A 36 -2.22 12.17 0.91
CA ARG A 36 -3.46 12.27 0.14
C ARG A 36 -3.73 13.74 -0.19
N THR A 37 -4.09 13.99 -1.45
CA THR A 37 -4.53 15.31 -1.92
C THR A 37 -5.73 15.17 -2.86
N TYR A 38 -6.49 16.25 -3.02
CA TYR A 38 -7.58 16.34 -3.97
C TYR A 38 -7.12 17.14 -5.18
N LEU A 39 -7.32 16.58 -6.36
CA LEU A 39 -6.94 17.20 -7.63
C LEU A 39 -8.13 17.21 -8.59
N PRO A 40 -8.23 18.22 -9.48
CA PRO A 40 -9.17 18.18 -10.58
C PRO A 40 -8.96 16.95 -11.48
N PRO A 41 -10.02 16.43 -12.12
CA PRO A 41 -9.90 15.37 -13.10
C PRO A 41 -8.98 15.77 -14.27
N GLY A 42 -8.24 14.79 -14.81
CA GLY A 42 -7.34 14.96 -15.95
C GLY A 42 -5.90 14.56 -15.67
N GLN A 43 -5.01 14.82 -16.64
CA GLN A 43 -3.57 14.59 -16.47
C GLN A 43 -2.97 15.59 -15.48
N GLN A 44 -2.28 15.04 -14.49
CA GLN A 44 -1.56 15.77 -13.46
C GLN A 44 -0.10 15.31 -13.45
N LYS A 45 0.79 16.22 -13.05
CA LYS A 45 2.21 15.93 -12.81
C LYS A 45 2.47 16.03 -11.32
N VAL A 46 2.95 14.95 -10.73
CA VAL A 46 3.37 14.90 -9.32
C VAL A 46 4.90 14.90 -9.30
N GLN A 47 5.48 15.86 -8.59
CA GLN A 47 6.91 15.91 -8.37
C GLN A 47 7.23 15.37 -6.98
N LEU A 48 8.11 14.38 -6.91
CA LEU A 48 8.66 13.85 -5.67
C LEU A 48 10.04 14.46 -5.45
N HIS A 49 10.20 15.11 -4.30
CA HIS A 49 11.45 15.74 -3.88
C HIS A 49 11.96 14.97 -2.67
N PHE A 50 13.11 14.31 -2.81
CA PHE A 50 13.75 13.56 -1.73
C PHE A 50 14.74 14.48 -1.03
N LEU A 51 14.62 14.56 0.30
CA LEU A 51 15.46 15.41 1.12
C LEU A 51 16.42 14.57 1.97
N ASP A 52 17.64 15.05 2.15
CA ASP A 52 18.55 14.51 3.16
C ASP A 52 18.15 14.94 4.58
N ALA A 53 18.91 14.49 5.59
CA ALA A 53 18.67 14.84 6.98
C ALA A 53 18.83 16.35 7.28
N GLY A 54 19.53 17.10 6.42
CA GLY A 54 19.68 18.55 6.50
C GLY A 54 18.58 19.32 5.75
N GLY A 55 17.66 18.64 5.08
CA GLY A 55 16.60 19.24 4.27
C GLY A 55 17.04 19.64 2.86
N ASN A 56 18.24 19.24 2.40
CA ASN A 56 18.68 19.51 1.04
C ASN A 56 18.07 18.49 0.08
N GLU A 57 17.64 18.95 -1.09
CA GLU A 57 17.12 18.07 -2.14
C GLU A 57 18.25 17.22 -2.73
N VAL A 58 18.12 15.90 -2.65
CA VAL A 58 19.09 14.93 -3.17
C VAL A 58 18.61 14.21 -4.43
N GLN A 59 17.30 14.17 -4.66
CA GLN A 59 16.70 13.55 -5.84
C GLN A 59 15.34 14.17 -6.16
N ARG A 60 15.03 14.23 -7.45
CA ARG A 60 13.74 14.67 -7.98
C ARG A 60 13.21 13.69 -9.01
N ASP A 61 11.98 13.24 -8.81
CA ASP A 61 11.27 12.42 -9.79
C ASP A 61 9.94 13.04 -10.19
N GLU A 62 9.53 12.83 -11.44
CA GLU A 62 8.23 13.26 -11.96
C GLU A 62 7.36 12.04 -12.30
N LEU A 63 6.11 12.08 -11.85
CA LEU A 63 5.11 11.05 -12.09
C LEU A 63 3.93 11.67 -12.83
N ALA A 64 3.60 11.12 -13.99
CA ALA A 64 2.37 11.46 -14.69
C ALA A 64 1.21 10.63 -14.12
N VAL A 65 0.12 11.30 -13.73
CA VAL A 65 -1.04 10.68 -13.09
C VAL A 65 -2.30 11.12 -13.80
N ASP A 66 -3.10 10.17 -14.28
CA ASP A 66 -4.43 10.45 -14.82
C ASP A 66 -5.48 10.36 -13.71
N VAL A 67 -5.97 11.51 -13.26
CA VAL A 67 -6.97 11.60 -12.19
C VAL A 67 -8.37 11.44 -12.78
N LYS A 68 -9.03 10.33 -12.46
CA LYS A 68 -10.38 10.04 -12.96
C LYS A 68 -11.45 10.67 -12.05
N PRO A 69 -12.53 11.24 -12.62
CA PRO A 69 -13.60 11.84 -11.83
C PRO A 69 -14.26 10.79 -10.91
N GLY A 70 -14.46 11.16 -9.64
CA GLY A 70 -15.12 10.33 -8.64
C GLY A 70 -14.35 9.06 -8.22
N LYS A 71 -13.09 8.89 -8.65
CA LYS A 71 -12.25 7.73 -8.31
C LYS A 71 -10.97 8.16 -7.60
N ALA A 72 -10.63 7.46 -6.52
CA ALA A 72 -9.32 7.58 -5.91
C ALA A 72 -8.27 6.99 -6.86
N THR A 73 -7.23 7.77 -7.17
CA THR A 73 -6.08 7.31 -7.95
C THR A 73 -4.93 7.07 -6.98
N PHE A 74 -4.43 5.84 -6.91
CA PHE A 74 -3.33 5.45 -6.05
C PHE A 74 -2.05 5.36 -6.88
N VAL A 75 -1.02 6.07 -6.43
CA VAL A 75 0.32 6.05 -7.04
C VAL A 75 1.27 5.53 -5.98
N THR A 76 2.09 4.55 -6.35
CA THR A 76 3.09 3.95 -5.47
C THR A 76 4.46 4.20 -6.05
N TYR A 77 5.32 4.81 -5.25
CA TYR A 77 6.73 4.99 -5.57
C TYR A 77 7.57 4.21 -4.58
N ARG A 78 8.52 3.42 -5.08
CA ARG A 78 9.42 2.60 -4.26
C ARG A 78 10.84 3.04 -4.48
N THR A 79 11.54 3.36 -3.39
CA THR A 79 12.98 3.56 -3.37
C THR A 79 13.64 2.31 -2.80
N TYR A 80 14.66 1.80 -3.49
CA TYR A 80 15.53 0.76 -2.96
C TYR A 80 16.72 1.44 -2.28
N GLN A 81 17.16 0.90 -1.14
CA GLN A 81 18.47 1.22 -0.57
C GLN A 81 19.52 0.27 -1.15
#